data_AF-A0A850P7J7-F1
#
_entry.id   AF-A0A850P7J7-F1
#
_cell.length_a   1.000
_cell.length_b   1.000
_cell.length_c   1.000
_cell.angle_alpha   90.00
_cell.angle_beta   90.00
_cell.angle_gamma   90.00
#
_symmetry.space_group_name_H-M   'P 1'
#
loop_
_entity.id
_entity.type
_entity.pdbx_description
1 polymer ?
#
loop_
_entity_poly.entity_id
_entity_poly.type
_entity_poly.pdbx_seq_one_letter_code
_entity_poly.pdbx_strand_id
1 'polypeptide(L)'
;MIRRAKEYLRRIIRREHWWAEAWSGLMLASFGAVSLLARPEHLHALPSTRSFMLLMPNGIWQLLMAATGLMQMATLLADSRWRRGIAAFLAAFFYAWITENQVLFSYGLHPVILLSAGWIGVNMFAVSRAIGGLR
;
A
#
# COMPACT_ATOMS: atom_id res chain seq x y z
N MET A 1 16.07 -35.58 4.07
CA MET A 1 16.39 -34.17 3.72
C MET A 1 15.22 -33.42 3.07
N ILE A 2 14.47 -34.02 2.13
CA ILE A 2 13.36 -33.37 1.39
C ILE A 2 12.27 -32.76 2.30
N ARG A 3 11.95 -33.40 3.44
CA ARG A 3 10.92 -32.92 4.38
C ARG A 3 11.33 -31.64 5.11
N ARG A 4 12.59 -31.55 5.57
CA ARG A 4 13.15 -30.34 6.19
C ARG A 4 13.27 -29.19 5.19
N ALA A 5 13.66 -29.48 3.94
CA ALA A 5 13.68 -28.48 2.87
C ALA A 5 12.28 -27.92 2.57
N LYS A 6 11.25 -28.78 2.50
CA LYS A 6 9.85 -28.34 2.34
C LYS A 6 9.34 -27.50 3.51
N GLU A 7 9.71 -27.84 4.74
CA GLU A 7 9.34 -27.05 5.94
C GLU A 7 10.06 -25.70 5.97
N TYR A 8 11.32 -25.65 5.54
CA TYR A 8 12.09 -24.42 5.43
C TYR A 8 11.53 -23.50 4.34
N LEU A 9 11.24 -24.04 3.14
CA LEU A 9 10.55 -23.32 2.07
C LEU A 9 9.17 -22.83 2.51
N ARG A 10 8.38 -23.63 3.24
CA ARG A 10 7.10 -23.18 3.80
C ARG A 10 7.27 -22.06 4.82
N ARG A 11 8.32 -22.07 5.64
CA ARG A 11 8.62 -20.98 6.58
C ARG A 11 9.03 -19.71 5.85
N ILE A 12 9.87 -19.82 4.83
CA ILE A 12 10.30 -18.72 3.96
C ILE A 12 9.09 -18.14 3.24
N ILE A 13 8.29 -18.94 2.53
CA ILE A 13 7.05 -18.49 1.87
C ILE A 13 6.05 -17.93 2.89
N ARG A 14 6.04 -18.39 4.14
CA ARG A 14 5.19 -17.78 5.17
C ARG A 14 5.71 -16.43 5.67
N ARG A 15 7.02 -16.17 5.64
CA ARG A 15 7.65 -14.96 6.23
C ARG A 15 8.18 -13.95 5.20
N GLU A 16 8.53 -14.33 3.98
CA GLU A 16 9.11 -13.43 2.97
C GLU A 16 8.15 -12.29 2.63
N HIS A 17 6.89 -12.56 2.33
CA HIS A 17 5.93 -11.51 1.95
C HIS A 17 5.73 -10.41 3.02
N TRP A 18 6.05 -10.71 4.28
CA TRP A 18 6.02 -9.73 5.36
C TRP A 18 6.95 -8.53 5.09
N TRP A 19 8.11 -8.74 4.47
CA TRP A 19 9.01 -7.63 4.12
C TRP A 19 8.36 -6.73 3.07
N ALA A 20 7.76 -7.30 2.03
CA ALA A 20 7.11 -6.54 0.96
C ALA A 20 5.88 -5.76 1.48
N GLU A 21 5.05 -6.38 2.33
CA GLU A 21 3.94 -5.71 3.01
C GLU A 21 4.44 -4.58 3.92
N ALA A 22 5.57 -4.77 4.61
CA ALA A 22 6.15 -3.74 5.47
C ALA A 22 6.67 -2.53 4.66
N TRP A 23 7.36 -2.77 3.54
CA TRP A 23 7.81 -1.68 2.66
C TRP A 23 6.65 -0.95 2.01
N SER A 24 5.60 -1.68 1.61
CA SER A 24 4.33 -1.07 1.17
C SER A 24 3.75 -0.16 2.26
N GLY A 25 3.57 -0.68 3.48
CA GLY A 25 3.03 0.11 4.59
C GLY A 25 3.88 1.35 4.90
N LEU A 26 5.20 1.20 4.93
CA LEU A 26 6.14 2.30 5.17
C LEU A 26 6.09 3.35 4.05
N MET A 27 6.11 2.93 2.79
CA MET A 27 6.04 3.85 1.65
C MET A 27 4.72 4.63 1.64
N LEU A 28 3.60 3.97 1.94
CA LEU A 28 2.31 4.64 2.04
C LEU A 28 2.27 5.63 3.21
N ALA A 29 2.84 5.24 4.37
CA ALA A 29 2.94 6.09 5.55
C ALA A 29 3.78 7.34 5.27
N SER A 30 4.98 7.15 4.70
CA SER A 30 5.88 8.23 4.32
C SER A 30 5.28 9.12 3.25
N PHE A 31 4.62 8.56 2.23
CA PHE A 31 3.98 9.34 1.19
C PHE A 31 2.87 10.24 1.75
N GLY A 32 2.00 9.70 2.62
CA GLY A 32 0.97 10.47 3.31
C GLY A 32 1.56 11.57 4.20
N ALA A 33 2.56 11.25 5.01
CA ALA A 33 3.20 12.19 5.92
C ALA A 33 3.95 13.32 5.19
N VAL A 34 4.72 13.00 4.15
CA VAL A 34 5.42 14.01 3.33
C VAL A 34 4.41 14.88 2.60
N SER A 35 3.32 14.29 2.10
CA SER A 35 2.26 15.06 1.43
C SER A 35 1.57 16.06 2.37
N LEU A 36 1.45 15.75 3.67
CA LEU A 36 0.91 16.69 4.68
C LEU A 36 1.82 17.89 4.93
N LEU A 37 3.14 17.68 4.86
CA LEU A 37 4.15 18.72 5.11
C LEU A 37 4.47 19.55 3.86
N ALA A 38 4.06 19.09 2.69
CA ALA A 38 4.28 19.79 1.43
C ALA A 38 3.43 21.06 1.34
N ARG A 39 4.01 22.14 0.82
CA ARG A 39 3.28 23.39 0.57
C ARG A 39 2.13 23.14 -0.42
N PRO A 40 0.98 23.84 -0.29
CA PRO A 40 -0.18 23.68 -1.17
C PRO A 40 0.16 23.77 -2.66
N GLU A 41 1.10 24.66 -3.00
CA GLU A 41 1.61 24.88 -4.36
C GLU A 41 2.20 23.60 -5.00
N HIS A 42 2.86 22.75 -4.21
CA HIS A 42 3.44 21.49 -4.66
C HIS A 42 2.42 20.35 -4.66
N LEU A 43 1.35 20.47 -3.87
CA LEU A 43 0.24 19.52 -3.84
C LEU A 43 -0.73 19.72 -5.02
N HIS A 44 -0.97 20.96 -5.45
CA HIS A 44 -1.73 21.27 -6.67
C HIS A 44 -0.99 20.86 -7.96
N ALA A 45 0.33 20.75 -7.87
CA ALA A 45 1.22 20.21 -8.91
C ALA A 45 1.37 18.69 -8.83
N LEU A 46 0.91 18.04 -7.74
CA LEU A 46 0.85 16.59 -7.62
C LEU A 46 -0.52 16.10 -8.14
N PRO A 47 -0.57 15.53 -9.35
CA PRO A 47 -1.79 15.05 -10.00
C PRO A 47 -2.62 14.08 -9.14
N SER A 48 -2.01 13.46 -8.12
CA SER A 48 -2.61 12.49 -7.20
C SER A 48 -3.82 12.95 -6.38
N THR A 49 -4.16 14.24 -6.38
CA THR A 49 -5.13 14.82 -5.44
C THR A 49 -6.26 15.66 -6.05
N ARG A 50 -6.26 15.93 -7.37
CA ARG A 50 -7.26 16.83 -7.97
C ARG A 50 -8.68 16.25 -8.02
N SER A 51 -8.82 14.94 -8.18
CA SER A 51 -10.11 14.27 -8.46
C SER A 51 -11.11 14.30 -7.30
N PHE A 52 -10.64 14.36 -6.05
CA PHE A 52 -11.49 14.21 -4.86
C PHE A 52 -11.52 15.46 -3.97
N MET A 53 -11.03 16.61 -4.44
CA MET A 53 -11.36 17.89 -3.78
C MET A 53 -12.87 18.09 -3.62
N LEU A 54 -13.68 17.39 -4.42
CA LEU A 54 -15.14 17.34 -4.35
C LEU A 54 -15.69 16.51 -3.17
N LEU A 55 -14.94 15.53 -2.65
CA LEU A 55 -15.43 14.56 -1.65
C LEU A 55 -14.84 14.77 -0.25
N MET A 56 -13.57 15.15 -0.14
CA MET A 56 -12.95 15.45 1.16
C MET A 56 -11.70 16.32 1.00
N PRO A 57 -11.37 17.19 1.99
CA PRO A 57 -10.15 17.99 1.96
C PRO A 57 -8.88 17.13 1.83
N ASN A 58 -7.91 17.61 1.03
CA ASN A 58 -6.66 16.89 0.75
C ASN A 58 -5.89 16.45 2.00
N GLY A 59 -5.84 17.29 3.04
CA GLY A 59 -5.15 16.94 4.28
C GLY A 59 -5.71 15.70 4.94
N ILE A 60 -7.03 15.47 4.85
CA ILE A 60 -7.63 14.27 5.44
C ILE A 60 -7.29 13.04 4.61
N TRP A 61 -7.28 13.13 3.27
CA TRP A 61 -6.83 12.04 2.40
C TRP A 61 -5.40 11.61 2.69
N GLN A 62 -4.49 12.57 2.86
CA GLN A 62 -3.08 12.31 3.18
C GLN A 62 -2.92 11.70 4.58
N LEU A 63 -3.71 12.18 5.55
CA LEU A 63 -3.74 11.61 6.90
C LEU A 63 -4.24 10.16 6.88
N LEU A 64 -5.28 9.85 6.09
CA LEU A 64 -5.79 8.49 5.94
C LEU A 64 -4.78 7.56 5.26
N MET A 65 -4.03 8.03 4.26
CA MET A 65 -2.91 7.28 3.69
C MET A 65 -1.85 6.98 4.76
N ALA A 66 -1.45 8.01 5.52
CA ALA A 66 -0.46 7.87 6.58
C ALA A 66 -0.90 6.85 7.64
N ALA A 67 -2.14 6.99 8.13
CA ALA A 67 -2.74 6.11 9.12
C ALA A 67 -2.87 4.67 8.59
N THR A 68 -3.21 4.49 7.31
CA THR A 68 -3.33 3.17 6.69
C THR A 68 -1.97 2.47 6.61
N GLY A 69 -0.91 3.18 6.22
CA GLY A 69 0.45 2.65 6.22
C GLY A 69 0.91 2.22 7.62
N LEU A 70 0.65 3.06 8.64
CA LEU A 70 0.93 2.73 10.04
C LEU A 70 0.11 1.54 10.54
N MET A 71 -1.17 1.46 10.16
CA MET A 71 -2.02 0.33 10.50
C MET A 71 -1.51 -0.97 9.85
N GLN A 72 -1.05 -0.92 8.61
CA GLN A 72 -0.42 -2.06 7.96
C GLN A 72 0.81 -2.53 8.77
N MET A 73 1.68 -1.61 9.20
CA MET A 73 2.81 -1.95 10.07
C MET A 73 2.38 -2.54 11.42
N ALA A 74 1.37 -1.97 12.07
CA ALA A 74 0.87 -2.48 13.34
C ALA A 74 0.25 -3.89 13.21
N THR A 75 -0.51 -4.14 12.14
CA THR A 75 -1.14 -5.44 11.91
C THR A 75 -0.15 -6.52 11.50
N LEU A 76 0.97 -6.14 10.89
CA LEU A 76 2.11 -7.02 10.62
C LEU A 76 2.78 -7.51 11.91
N LEU A 77 2.73 -6.74 13.00
CA LEU A 77 3.25 -7.14 14.32
C LEU A 77 2.25 -7.97 15.14
N ALA A 78 0.94 -7.75 14.95
CA ALA A 78 -0.12 -8.41 15.72
C ALA A 78 -0.46 -9.84 15.27
N ASP A 79 0.25 -10.37 14.25
CA ASP A 79 0.16 -11.73 13.68
C ASP A 79 -1.26 -12.26 13.35
N SER A 80 -2.21 -11.35 13.13
CA SER A 80 -3.60 -11.70 12.81
C SER A 80 -3.86 -11.67 11.30
N ARG A 81 -4.20 -12.83 10.73
CA ARG A 81 -4.44 -12.99 9.28
C ARG A 81 -5.51 -12.03 8.73
N TRP A 82 -6.60 -11.84 9.48
CA TRP A 82 -7.74 -11.03 9.03
C TRP A 82 -7.42 -9.54 9.09
N ARG A 83 -6.73 -9.11 10.15
CA ARG A 83 -6.29 -7.72 10.30
C ARG A 83 -5.29 -7.34 9.21
N ARG A 84 -4.35 -8.24 8.89
CA ARG A 84 -3.42 -8.07 7.76
C ARG A 84 -4.14 -7.97 6.43
N GLY A 85 -5.15 -8.82 6.19
CA GLY A 85 -5.97 -8.74 4.98
C GLY A 85 -6.70 -7.40 4.85
N ILE A 86 -7.33 -6.92 5.92
CA ILE A 86 -8.02 -5.62 5.92
C ILE A 86 -7.03 -4.48 5.67
N ALA A 87 -5.88 -4.48 6.36
CA ALA A 87 -4.88 -3.45 6.17
C ALA A 87 -4.27 -3.45 4.76
N ALA A 88 -4.01 -4.64 4.20
CA ALA A 88 -3.54 -4.77 2.82
C ALA A 88 -4.61 -4.30 1.82
N PHE A 89 -5.88 -4.62 2.04
CA PHE A 89 -6.97 -4.14 1.17
C PHE A 89 -7.04 -2.61 1.16
N LEU A 90 -6.98 -1.98 2.33
CA LEU A 90 -6.96 -0.52 2.44
C LEU A 90 -5.71 0.09 1.79
N ALA A 91 -4.53 -0.49 2.00
CA ALA A 91 -3.32 -0.03 1.34
C ALA A 91 -3.41 -0.14 -0.19
N ALA A 92 -3.92 -1.27 -0.71
CA ALA A 92 -4.14 -1.46 -2.14
C ALA A 92 -5.10 -0.42 -2.72
N PHE A 93 -6.16 -0.07 -1.98
CA PHE A 93 -7.08 0.98 -2.38
C PHE A 93 -6.35 2.34 -2.54
N PHE A 94 -5.53 2.74 -1.57
CA PHE A 94 -4.77 4.00 -1.69
C PHE A 94 -3.69 3.95 -2.78
N TYR A 95 -3.06 2.80 -3.01
CA TYR A 95 -2.12 2.66 -4.13
C TYR A 95 -2.83 2.71 -5.49
N ALA A 96 -4.00 2.08 -5.63
CA ALA A 96 -4.83 2.17 -6.82
C ALA A 96 -5.24 3.62 -7.06
N TRP A 97 -5.65 4.32 -5.99
CA TRP A 97 -5.96 5.74 -6.02
C TRP A 97 -4.78 6.59 -6.54
N ILE A 98 -3.59 6.44 -5.95
CA ILE A 98 -2.38 7.14 -6.40
C ILE A 98 -2.10 6.84 -7.88
N THR A 99 -2.20 5.57 -8.27
CA THR A 99 -1.97 5.12 -9.66
C THR A 99 -2.94 5.80 -10.63
N GLU A 100 -4.23 5.75 -10.35
CA GLU A 100 -5.29 6.31 -11.18
C GLU A 100 -5.09 7.82 -11.37
N ASN A 101 -4.85 8.54 -10.29
CA ASN A 101 -4.66 9.99 -10.40
C ASN A 101 -3.35 10.35 -11.15
N GLN A 102 -2.30 9.53 -11.03
CA GLN A 102 -1.10 9.74 -11.85
C GLN A 102 -1.36 9.47 -13.34
N VAL A 103 -2.16 8.45 -13.67
CA VAL A 103 -2.56 8.16 -15.06
C VAL A 103 -3.41 9.29 -15.64
N LEU A 104 -4.40 9.77 -14.89
CA LEU A 104 -5.37 10.75 -15.37
C LEU A 104 -4.78 12.16 -15.55
N PHE A 105 -3.82 12.56 -14.71
CA PHE A 105 -3.37 13.95 -14.66
C PHE A 105 -1.87 14.16 -14.95
N SER A 106 -1.04 13.11 -15.07
CA SER A 106 0.40 13.25 -15.39
C SER A 106 0.75 13.16 -16.88
N TYR A 107 -0.23 13.03 -17.80
CA TYR A 107 -0.02 12.99 -19.26
C TYR A 107 1.19 12.12 -19.72
N GLY A 108 1.42 10.96 -19.09
CA GLY A 108 2.55 10.09 -19.43
C GLY A 108 2.80 8.96 -18.41
N LEU A 109 3.65 8.00 -18.80
CA LEU A 109 4.03 6.88 -17.93
C LEU A 109 5.06 7.35 -16.90
N HIS A 110 4.58 7.86 -15.77
CA HIS A 110 5.44 8.26 -14.66
C HIS A 110 5.90 7.01 -13.88
N PRO A 111 7.19 6.87 -13.48
CA PRO A 111 7.69 5.71 -12.74
C PRO A 111 6.90 5.38 -11.47
N VAL A 112 6.26 6.40 -10.88
CA VAL A 112 5.35 6.25 -9.74
C VAL A 112 4.19 5.30 -10.05
N ILE A 113 3.65 5.29 -11.27
CA ILE A 113 2.55 4.41 -11.70
C ILE A 113 2.97 2.93 -11.62
N LEU A 114 4.18 2.61 -12.09
CA LEU A 114 4.71 1.24 -12.03
C LEU A 114 4.98 0.82 -10.58
N LEU A 115 5.54 1.72 -9.78
CA LEU A 115 5.79 1.48 -8.36
C LEU A 115 4.49 1.25 -7.60
N SER A 116 3.49 2.11 -7.77
CA SER A 116 2.19 1.98 -7.12
C SER A 116 1.45 0.73 -7.58
N ALA A 117 1.49 0.39 -8.88
CA ALA A 117 0.95 -0.87 -9.39
C ALA A 117 1.63 -2.11 -8.79
N GLY A 118 2.95 -2.07 -8.60
CA GLY A 118 3.68 -3.12 -7.88
C GLY A 118 3.19 -3.30 -6.45
N TRP A 119 2.97 -2.20 -5.73
CA TRP A 119 2.42 -2.24 -4.37
C TRP A 119 0.97 -2.74 -4.33
N ILE A 120 0.13 -2.43 -5.32
CA ILE A 120 -1.20 -3.04 -5.44
C ILE A 120 -1.07 -4.57 -5.52
N GLY A 121 -0.16 -5.08 -6.35
CA GLY A 121 0.09 -6.52 -6.49
C GLY A 121 0.49 -7.18 -5.16
N VAL A 122 1.44 -6.58 -4.42
CA VAL A 122 1.87 -7.05 -3.10
C VAL A 122 0.68 -7.13 -2.12
N ASN A 123 -0.12 -6.08 -2.08
CA ASN A 123 -1.25 -6.02 -1.14
C ASN A 123 -2.40 -6.94 -1.54
N MET A 124 -2.72 -7.06 -2.83
CA MET A 124 -3.74 -8.00 -3.31
C MET A 124 -3.32 -9.45 -3.11
N PHE A 125 -2.02 -9.75 -3.20
CA PHE A 125 -1.50 -11.05 -2.82
C PHE A 125 -1.70 -11.34 -1.33
N ALA A 126 -1.42 -10.36 -0.45
CA ALA A 126 -1.69 -10.47 0.98
C ALA A 126 -3.19 -10.66 1.29
N VAL A 127 -4.08 -9.96 0.58
CA VAL A 127 -5.54 -10.15 0.68
C VAL A 127 -5.95 -11.55 0.25
N SER A 128 -5.48 -12.04 -0.90
CA SER A 128 -5.76 -13.39 -1.39
C SER A 128 -5.40 -14.46 -0.36
N ARG A 129 -4.25 -14.30 0.30
CA ARG A 129 -3.81 -15.18 1.39
C ARG A 129 -4.69 -15.09 2.63
N ALA A 130 -5.15 -13.89 3.00
CA ALA A 130 -6.00 -13.68 4.16
C ALA A 130 -7.37 -14.38 4.02
N ILE A 131 -7.94 -14.38 2.82
CA ILE A 131 -9.22 -15.05 2.51
C ILE A 131 -9.06 -16.55 2.18
N GLY A 132 -7.84 -17.07 2.18
CA GLY A 132 -7.56 -18.50 1.96
C GLY A 132 -7.45 -18.93 0.49
N GLY A 133 -7.25 -17.98 -0.43
CA GLY A 133 -7.03 -18.20 -1.86
C GLY A 133 -5.63 -18.74 -2.17
N LEU A 134 -4.75 -17.92 -2.76
CA LEU A 134 -3.39 -18.31 -3.14
C LEU A 134 -2.59 -18.71 -1.88
N ARG A 135 -2.03 -19.94 -1.85
CA ARG A 135 -1.28 -20.51 -0.72
C ARG A 135 0.19 -20.73 -1.06
#